data_AF-A0A0U3H3M6-F1
#
_entry.id   AF-A0A0U3H3M6-F1
#
_cell.length_a   1.000
_cell.length_b   1.000
_cell.length_c   1.000
_cell.angle_alpha   90.00
_cell.angle_beta   90.00
_cell.angle_gamma   90.00
#
_symmetry.space_group_name_H-M   'P 1'
#
loop_
_entity.id
_entity.type
_entity.pdbx_description
1 polymer ?
#
loop_
_entity_poly.entity_id
_entity_poly.type
_entity_poly.pdbx_seq_one_letter_code
_entity_poly.pdbx_strand_id
1 'polypeptide(L)'
;MDLEGIARKLIPDLESARRKIEEEISFYKDNRYPFIKELVDAVVEEARRSLEAENKDKLLKYPVTGVRAGEAGLGSRGIGDHIVHEKILQLSKLGVYEDARVTEEGILASIDGIHSRLSYFPFLAGFHATRASLRDVMVKGGRPIGILIDIHLSDDSDVGMLLDFEAGVLSVAESLNVPILSGSTLRIGGDLVIGERISGGVGAIGVIHKKYFGRNSIKQNMDIVMTEGSGGGTIATTAIYNGYYDVVRETISIKDLITCKIVSEEMYDLVDSMTDVTNGGIRATANELPENLSLAINTESFLRLINRKVLNMLNELQIDVFGLSIDSILIFTDIGNEVVSKLKSKGINAEIIGKVVQRQDSPLITSEGKPLIMNFRESAYTPVKRVIGNYSPLSIGDIRKALETSFEQVKDKMEKVLKTLKAS
;
A
#
# COMPACT_ATOMS: atom_id res chain seq x y z
N MET A 1 -12.01 -7.90 16.77
CA MET A 1 -12.33 -9.33 16.80
C MET A 1 -13.55 -9.55 15.95
N ASP A 2 -13.53 -10.53 15.05
CA ASP A 2 -14.64 -10.84 14.15
C ASP A 2 -15.55 -11.90 14.80
N LEU A 3 -16.67 -11.46 15.40
CA LEU A 3 -17.59 -12.33 16.12
C LEU A 3 -18.34 -13.28 15.16
N GLU A 4 -18.71 -12.79 13.97
CA GLU A 4 -19.34 -13.63 12.95
C GLU A 4 -18.36 -14.71 12.47
N GLY A 5 -17.09 -14.35 12.25
CA GLY A 5 -16.03 -15.29 11.89
C GLY A 5 -15.80 -16.39 12.93
N ILE A 6 -15.92 -16.07 14.22
CA ILE A 6 -15.89 -17.07 15.31
C ILE A 6 -17.09 -18.02 15.18
N ALA A 7 -18.31 -17.48 15.06
CA ALA A 7 -19.52 -18.28 14.92
C ALA A 7 -19.44 -19.23 13.73
N ARG A 8 -19.09 -18.69 12.54
CA ARG A 8 -18.97 -19.45 11.29
C ARG A 8 -17.96 -20.59 11.37
N LYS A 9 -16.86 -20.41 12.13
CA LYS A 9 -15.83 -21.43 12.31
C LYS A 9 -16.25 -22.56 13.25
N LEU A 10 -17.08 -22.26 14.25
CA LEU A 10 -17.45 -23.22 15.29
C LEU A 10 -18.77 -23.95 14.97
N ILE A 11 -19.66 -23.37 14.16
CA ILE A 11 -20.85 -24.06 13.65
C ILE A 11 -20.44 -25.36 12.92
N PRO A 12 -21.07 -26.52 13.23
CA PRO A 12 -22.34 -26.68 13.94
C PRO A 12 -22.27 -26.81 15.48
N ASP A 13 -21.10 -26.72 16.11
CA ASP A 13 -20.98 -26.73 17.58
C ASP A 13 -21.40 -25.38 18.18
N LEU A 14 -22.71 -25.25 18.42
CA LEU A 14 -23.33 -24.03 18.92
C LEU A 14 -22.88 -23.69 20.35
N GLU A 15 -22.63 -24.69 21.20
CA GLU A 15 -22.20 -24.44 22.58
C GLU A 15 -20.82 -23.80 22.62
N SER A 16 -19.87 -24.36 21.85
CA SER A 16 -18.54 -23.76 21.72
C SER A 16 -18.59 -22.39 21.07
N ALA A 17 -19.44 -22.19 20.05
CA ALA A 17 -19.63 -20.89 19.42
C ALA A 17 -20.11 -19.83 20.43
N ARG A 18 -21.21 -20.12 21.14
CA ARG A 18 -21.78 -19.21 22.16
C ARG A 18 -20.77 -18.88 23.24
N ARG A 19 -20.12 -19.88 23.82
CA ARG A 19 -19.10 -19.69 24.86
C ARG A 19 -17.97 -18.80 24.37
N LYS A 20 -17.43 -19.06 23.18
CA LYS A 20 -16.31 -18.27 22.67
C LYS A 20 -16.69 -16.83 22.37
N ILE A 21 -17.87 -16.59 21.81
CA ILE A 21 -18.38 -15.23 21.52
C ILE A 21 -18.62 -14.48 22.83
N GLU A 22 -19.23 -15.13 23.83
CA GLU A 22 -19.45 -14.55 25.15
C GLU A 22 -18.15 -14.14 25.82
N GLU A 23 -17.12 -14.99 25.77
CA GLU A 23 -15.78 -14.66 26.28
C GLU A 23 -15.20 -13.40 25.63
N GLU A 24 -15.30 -13.27 24.30
CA GLU A 24 -14.76 -12.12 23.57
C GLU A 24 -15.54 -10.83 23.87
N ILE A 25 -16.88 -10.87 23.85
CA ILE A 25 -17.70 -9.70 24.20
C ILE A 25 -17.40 -9.26 25.63
N SER A 26 -17.36 -10.20 26.57
CA SER A 26 -17.06 -9.92 27.98
C SER A 26 -15.69 -9.29 28.18
N PHE A 27 -14.70 -9.70 27.37
CA PHE A 27 -13.35 -9.15 27.42
C PHE A 27 -13.29 -7.70 26.92
N TYR A 28 -13.91 -7.39 25.77
CA TYR A 28 -13.83 -6.03 25.19
C TYR A 28 -14.84 -5.05 25.80
N LYS A 29 -16.06 -5.51 26.12
CA LYS A 29 -17.19 -4.64 26.56
C LYS A 29 -17.45 -4.67 28.06
N ASP A 30 -16.62 -5.36 28.84
CA ASP A 30 -16.80 -5.63 30.28
C ASP A 30 -17.98 -6.59 30.57
N ASN A 31 -17.83 -7.43 31.60
CA ASN A 31 -18.84 -8.38 32.07
C ASN A 31 -20.18 -7.73 32.47
N ARG A 32 -20.21 -6.41 32.66
CA ARG A 32 -21.40 -5.63 32.99
C ARG A 32 -22.19 -5.19 31.75
N TYR A 33 -21.74 -5.50 30.54
CA TYR A 33 -22.48 -5.17 29.32
C TYR A 33 -23.86 -5.86 29.35
N PRO A 34 -24.97 -5.11 29.26
CA PRO A 34 -26.29 -5.63 29.58
C PRO A 34 -26.84 -6.61 28.53
N PHE A 35 -26.30 -6.60 27.31
CA PHE A 35 -26.83 -7.36 26.17
C PHE A 35 -25.95 -8.53 25.73
N ILE A 36 -25.06 -9.03 26.59
CA ILE A 36 -24.10 -10.10 26.21
C ILE A 36 -24.85 -11.32 25.67
N LYS A 37 -25.88 -11.80 26.39
CA LYS A 37 -26.58 -13.04 26.02
C LYS A 37 -27.38 -12.87 24.73
N GLU A 38 -28.11 -11.77 24.61
CA GLU A 38 -28.91 -11.43 23.43
C GLU A 38 -28.01 -11.25 22.20
N LEU A 39 -26.86 -10.60 22.35
CA LEU A 39 -25.91 -10.39 21.26
C LEU A 39 -25.28 -11.72 20.82
N VAL A 40 -24.86 -12.58 21.76
CA VAL A 40 -24.38 -13.93 21.45
C VAL A 40 -25.43 -14.71 20.64
N ASP A 41 -26.70 -14.64 21.07
CA ASP A 41 -27.79 -15.33 20.41
C ASP A 41 -28.05 -14.81 18.99
N ALA A 42 -28.05 -13.49 18.81
CA ALA A 42 -28.19 -12.85 17.51
C ALA A 42 -27.03 -13.20 16.56
N VAL A 43 -25.78 -13.10 17.02
CA VAL A 43 -24.58 -13.40 16.21
C VAL A 43 -24.63 -14.84 15.67
N VAL A 44 -24.95 -15.80 16.54
CA VAL A 44 -25.01 -17.22 16.15
C VAL A 44 -26.13 -17.46 15.14
N GLU A 45 -27.31 -16.85 15.33
CA GLU A 45 -28.44 -17.01 14.42
C GLU A 45 -28.16 -16.34 13.06
N GLU A 46 -27.58 -15.14 13.03
CA GLU A 46 -27.18 -14.47 11.80
C GLU A 46 -26.13 -15.28 11.03
N ALA A 47 -25.10 -15.78 11.70
CA ALA A 47 -24.07 -16.62 11.09
C ALA A 47 -24.65 -17.93 10.52
N ARG A 48 -25.60 -18.57 11.23
CA ARG A 48 -26.29 -19.76 10.73
C ARG A 48 -27.07 -19.46 9.45
N ARG A 49 -27.82 -18.36 9.44
CA ARG A 49 -28.59 -17.92 8.27
C ARG A 49 -27.67 -17.55 7.10
N SER A 50 -26.55 -16.88 7.36
CA SER A 50 -25.59 -16.50 6.32
C SER A 50 -24.94 -17.74 5.68
N LEU A 51 -24.56 -18.74 6.49
CA LEU A 51 -24.06 -20.03 6.00
C LEU A 51 -25.10 -20.81 5.17
N GLU A 52 -26.36 -20.81 5.58
CA GLU A 52 -27.44 -21.42 4.79
C GLU A 52 -27.66 -20.71 3.45
N ALA A 53 -27.54 -19.38 3.44
CA ALA A 53 -27.72 -18.56 2.24
C ALA A 53 -26.68 -18.88 1.16
N GLU A 54 -25.42 -19.14 1.54
CA GLU A 54 -24.35 -19.52 0.61
C GLU A 54 -24.65 -20.80 -0.20
N ASN A 55 -25.50 -21.69 0.35
CA ASN A 55 -25.90 -22.94 -0.32
C ASN A 55 -27.11 -22.75 -1.25
N LYS A 56 -27.82 -21.62 -1.16
CA LYS A 56 -29.04 -21.37 -1.94
C LYS A 56 -28.75 -20.71 -3.28
N ASP A 57 -27.73 -19.85 -3.35
CA ASP A 57 -27.40 -19.12 -4.57
C ASP A 57 -25.89 -18.91 -4.71
N LYS A 58 -25.36 -19.19 -5.90
CA LYS A 58 -23.96 -18.91 -6.26
C LYS A 58 -23.64 -17.41 -6.14
N LEU A 59 -24.62 -16.52 -6.29
CA LEU A 59 -24.46 -15.08 -6.06
C LEU A 59 -23.99 -14.78 -4.64
N LEU A 60 -24.47 -15.55 -3.66
CA LEU A 60 -24.20 -15.36 -2.23
C LEU A 60 -22.89 -16.02 -1.76
N LYS A 61 -22.15 -16.67 -2.67
CA LYS A 61 -20.90 -17.37 -2.37
C LYS A 61 -19.72 -16.83 -3.16
N TYR A 62 -18.54 -16.73 -2.54
CA TYR A 62 -17.30 -16.41 -3.23
C TYR A 62 -16.52 -17.69 -3.61
N PRO A 63 -15.64 -17.66 -4.64
CA PRO A 63 -14.77 -18.79 -4.96
C PRO A 63 -13.75 -19.06 -3.85
N VAL A 64 -13.66 -20.32 -3.40
CA VAL A 64 -12.74 -20.72 -2.32
C VAL A 64 -11.42 -21.20 -2.94
N THR A 65 -10.34 -20.45 -2.75
CA THR A 65 -8.99 -20.80 -3.23
C THR A 65 -8.24 -21.75 -2.31
N GLY A 66 -8.61 -21.81 -1.02
CA GLY A 66 -7.81 -22.47 0.01
C GLY A 66 -6.51 -21.73 0.38
N VAL A 67 -6.27 -20.56 -0.20
CA VAL A 67 -5.07 -19.74 0.02
C VAL A 67 -5.45 -18.50 0.82
N ARG A 68 -4.84 -18.29 1.98
CA ARG A 68 -5.09 -17.10 2.80
C ARG A 68 -4.23 -15.93 2.36
N ALA A 69 -4.72 -14.70 2.56
CA ALA A 69 -3.99 -13.47 2.23
C ALA A 69 -2.57 -13.45 2.82
N GLY A 70 -2.45 -13.82 4.10
CA GLY A 70 -1.17 -13.95 4.77
C GLY A 70 -0.23 -14.93 4.07
N GLU A 71 -0.69 -16.13 3.71
CA GLU A 71 0.11 -17.17 3.05
C GLU A 71 0.51 -16.77 1.63
N ALA A 72 -0.39 -16.10 0.90
CA ALA A 72 -0.12 -15.57 -0.43
C ALA A 72 0.89 -14.41 -0.46
N GLY A 73 1.16 -13.78 0.69
CA GLY A 73 1.98 -12.56 0.72
C GLY A 73 1.23 -11.30 0.31
N LEU A 74 -0.11 -11.31 0.28
CA LEU A 74 -0.92 -10.14 -0.06
C LEU A 74 -0.67 -8.99 0.93
N GLY A 75 -0.50 -7.79 0.41
CA GLY A 75 -0.20 -6.58 1.17
C GLY A 75 1.23 -6.52 1.71
N SER A 76 2.10 -7.46 1.29
CA SER A 76 3.52 -7.46 1.66
C SER A 76 4.45 -7.00 0.55
N ARG A 77 3.91 -6.60 -0.62
CA ARG A 77 4.63 -5.88 -1.68
C ARG A 77 5.92 -6.59 -2.14
N GLY A 78 5.92 -7.92 -2.03
CA GLY A 78 6.90 -8.85 -2.55
C GLY A 78 6.33 -9.64 -3.74
N ILE A 79 7.03 -10.69 -4.18
CA ILE A 79 6.58 -11.54 -5.30
C ILE A 79 5.15 -12.07 -5.09
N GLY A 80 4.80 -12.49 -3.87
CA GLY A 80 3.47 -13.02 -3.57
C GLY A 80 2.35 -12.02 -3.80
N ASP A 81 2.59 -10.75 -3.42
CA ASP A 81 1.65 -9.65 -3.62
C ASP A 81 1.46 -9.33 -5.11
N HIS A 82 2.56 -9.32 -5.87
CA HIS A 82 2.54 -9.07 -7.31
C HIS A 82 1.68 -10.08 -8.07
N ILE A 83 1.78 -11.37 -7.72
CA ILE A 83 0.98 -12.44 -8.34
C ILE A 83 -0.53 -12.23 -8.10
N VAL A 84 -0.92 -11.77 -6.90
CA VAL A 84 -2.34 -11.50 -6.62
C VAL A 84 -2.82 -10.29 -7.41
N HIS A 85 -2.04 -9.21 -7.45
CA HIS A 85 -2.39 -8.00 -8.19
C HIS A 85 -2.46 -8.22 -9.71
N GLU A 86 -1.58 -9.04 -10.28
CA GLU A 86 -1.62 -9.45 -11.69
C GLU A 86 -3.02 -10.01 -12.06
N LYS A 87 -3.61 -10.84 -11.20
CA LYS A 87 -4.95 -11.39 -11.42
C LYS A 87 -6.08 -10.38 -11.25
N ILE A 88 -5.94 -9.43 -10.33
CA ILE A 88 -6.90 -8.33 -10.16
C ILE A 88 -6.90 -7.42 -11.39
N LEU A 89 -5.71 -7.11 -11.92
CA LEU A 89 -5.53 -6.31 -13.14
C LEU A 89 -6.12 -7.02 -14.36
N GLN A 90 -5.82 -8.32 -14.50
CA GLN A 90 -6.41 -9.17 -15.56
C GLN A 90 -7.94 -9.15 -15.51
N LEU A 91 -8.55 -9.23 -14.31
CA LEU A 91 -10.01 -9.22 -14.15
C LEU A 91 -10.61 -7.87 -14.55
N SER A 92 -9.89 -6.79 -14.23
CA SER A 92 -10.27 -5.42 -14.56
C SER A 92 -10.02 -5.05 -16.02
N LYS A 93 -9.44 -5.97 -16.83
CA LYS A 93 -8.97 -5.71 -18.20
C LYS A 93 -7.97 -4.56 -18.27
N LEU A 94 -7.22 -4.37 -17.20
CA LEU A 94 -6.17 -3.39 -17.10
C LEU A 94 -4.83 -4.08 -17.40
N GLY A 95 -3.93 -3.35 -18.06
CA GLY A 95 -2.60 -3.84 -18.40
C GLY A 95 -1.65 -3.83 -17.20
N VAL A 96 -0.51 -3.17 -17.36
CA VAL A 96 0.58 -3.15 -16.38
C VAL A 96 0.20 -2.38 -15.11
N TYR A 97 0.93 -2.67 -14.03
CA TYR A 97 0.89 -1.92 -12.78
C TYR A 97 1.36 -0.47 -12.98
N GLU A 98 0.63 0.48 -12.42
CA GLU A 98 0.97 1.91 -12.41
C GLU A 98 0.51 2.53 -11.08
N ASP A 99 1.26 3.51 -10.58
CA ASP A 99 1.01 4.14 -9.27
C ASP A 99 -0.26 5.00 -9.30
N ALA A 100 -0.44 5.73 -10.41
CA ALA A 100 -1.68 6.44 -10.73
C ALA A 100 -2.05 6.16 -12.18
N ARG A 101 -3.35 5.93 -12.42
CA ARG A 101 -3.88 5.73 -13.78
C ARG A 101 -4.33 7.06 -14.35
N VAL A 102 -3.99 7.30 -15.62
CA VAL A 102 -4.39 8.48 -16.38
C VAL A 102 -5.52 8.13 -17.34
N THR A 103 -6.55 8.96 -17.43
CA THR A 103 -7.62 8.84 -18.44
C THR A 103 -7.22 9.52 -19.75
N GLU A 104 -8.00 9.33 -20.82
CA GLU A 104 -7.78 10.02 -22.10
C GLU A 104 -7.89 11.55 -21.96
N GLU A 105 -8.71 12.02 -21.01
CA GLU A 105 -8.88 13.43 -20.65
C GLU A 105 -7.76 13.98 -19.76
N GLY A 106 -6.74 13.17 -19.44
CA GLY A 106 -5.60 13.59 -18.61
C GLY A 106 -5.90 13.67 -17.11
N ILE A 107 -6.95 12.99 -16.64
CA ILE A 107 -7.26 12.87 -15.21
C ILE A 107 -6.46 11.73 -14.61
N LEU A 108 -5.75 12.00 -13.52
CA LEU A 108 -5.01 11.01 -12.74
C LEU A 108 -5.78 10.65 -11.48
N ALA A 109 -5.82 9.37 -11.14
CA ALA A 109 -6.34 8.91 -9.86
C ALA A 109 -5.41 7.86 -9.23
N SER A 110 -5.18 7.98 -7.93
CA SER A 110 -4.59 6.94 -7.08
C SER A 110 -5.39 6.81 -5.78
N ILE A 111 -5.31 5.63 -5.16
CA ILE A 111 -5.80 5.37 -3.82
C ILE A 111 -4.73 4.58 -3.06
N ASP A 112 -4.43 4.99 -1.84
CA ASP A 112 -3.57 4.22 -0.94
C ASP A 112 -4.30 3.94 0.38
N GLY A 113 -4.14 2.71 0.86
CA GLY A 113 -4.69 2.27 2.12
C GLY A 113 -3.87 2.80 3.29
N ILE A 114 -4.50 2.91 4.46
CA ILE A 114 -3.74 3.21 5.66
C ILE A 114 -2.74 2.09 5.94
N HIS A 115 -1.56 2.46 6.42
CA HIS A 115 -0.60 1.46 6.88
C HIS A 115 -1.19 0.73 8.09
N SER A 116 -1.58 -0.54 7.94
CA SER A 116 -2.37 -1.29 8.94
C SER A 116 -1.74 -1.43 10.34
N ARG A 117 -0.45 -1.15 10.48
CA ARG A 117 0.25 -1.09 11.77
C ARG A 117 0.17 0.28 12.45
N LEU A 118 -0.33 1.30 11.77
CA LEU A 118 -0.59 2.63 12.30
C LEU A 118 -2.05 2.81 12.75
N SER A 119 -2.86 1.75 12.81
CA SER A 119 -4.25 1.87 13.26
C SER A 119 -4.39 2.51 14.66
N TYR A 120 -3.43 2.27 15.56
CA TYR A 120 -3.39 2.91 16.89
C TYR A 120 -2.68 4.28 16.90
N PHE A 121 -2.31 4.80 15.72
CA PHE A 121 -1.67 6.10 15.54
C PHE A 121 -2.37 6.86 14.39
N PRO A 122 -3.66 7.23 14.57
CA PRO A 122 -4.51 7.65 13.46
C PRO A 122 -3.98 8.87 12.72
N PHE A 123 -3.41 9.87 13.41
CA PHE A 123 -2.74 11.00 12.76
C PHE A 123 -1.67 10.56 11.76
N LEU A 124 -0.78 9.64 12.16
CA LEU A 124 0.28 9.13 11.28
C LEU A 124 -0.31 8.33 10.11
N ALA A 125 -1.37 7.56 10.37
CA ALA A 125 -2.07 6.82 9.33
C ALA A 125 -2.66 7.77 8.27
N GLY A 126 -3.37 8.82 8.67
CA GLY A 126 -3.95 9.82 7.77
C GLY A 126 -2.89 10.62 7.03
N PHE A 127 -1.86 11.09 7.75
CA PHE A 127 -0.75 11.84 7.17
C PHE A 127 -0.02 11.03 6.08
N HIS A 128 0.38 9.80 6.38
CA HIS A 128 1.15 9.00 5.42
C HIS A 128 0.31 8.45 4.27
N ALA A 129 -0.96 8.08 4.51
CA ALA A 129 -1.86 7.66 3.42
C ALA A 129 -2.09 8.81 2.44
N THR A 130 -2.39 10.02 2.95
CA THR A 130 -2.58 11.22 2.12
C THR A 130 -1.34 11.56 1.33
N ARG A 131 -0.16 11.53 1.99
CA ARG A 131 1.11 11.77 1.31
C ARG A 131 1.36 10.74 0.20
N ALA A 132 1.11 9.46 0.46
CA ALA A 132 1.33 8.40 -0.53
C ALA A 132 0.43 8.58 -1.76
N SER A 133 -0.88 8.76 -1.56
CA SER A 133 -1.83 8.92 -2.68
C SER A 133 -1.55 10.17 -3.51
N LEU A 134 -1.21 11.29 -2.86
CA LEU A 134 -0.81 12.51 -3.59
C LEU A 134 0.50 12.30 -4.35
N ARG A 135 1.48 11.63 -3.75
CA ARG A 135 2.76 11.33 -4.39
C ARG A 135 2.54 10.51 -5.66
N ASP A 136 1.73 9.46 -5.63
CA ASP A 136 1.45 8.62 -6.80
C ASP A 136 0.91 9.42 -7.99
N VAL A 137 0.04 10.41 -7.72
CA VAL A 137 -0.46 11.33 -8.75
C VAL A 137 0.63 12.30 -9.23
N MET A 138 1.40 12.86 -8.29
CA MET A 138 2.40 13.89 -8.59
C MET A 138 3.66 13.34 -9.28
N VAL A 139 4.07 12.10 -8.99
CA VAL A 139 5.20 11.46 -9.69
C VAL A 139 4.91 11.27 -11.17
N LYS A 140 3.63 11.15 -11.56
CA LYS A 140 3.19 11.12 -12.96
C LYS A 140 3.08 12.49 -13.62
N GLY A 141 3.38 13.57 -12.90
CA GLY A 141 3.27 14.95 -13.39
C GLY A 141 1.87 15.54 -13.24
N GLY A 142 1.02 14.89 -12.43
CA GLY A 142 -0.29 15.41 -12.09
C GLY A 142 -0.22 16.57 -11.12
N ARG A 143 -0.98 17.63 -11.42
CA ARG A 143 -1.32 18.66 -10.44
C ARG A 143 -2.53 18.18 -9.65
N PRO A 144 -2.43 17.95 -8.33
CA PRO A 144 -3.58 17.53 -7.53
C PRO A 144 -4.71 18.56 -7.57
N ILE A 145 -5.94 18.08 -7.70
CA ILE A 145 -7.15 18.92 -7.68
C ILE A 145 -8.10 18.53 -6.55
N GLY A 146 -7.86 17.40 -5.88
CA GLY A 146 -8.51 17.10 -4.62
C GLY A 146 -8.29 15.69 -4.10
N ILE A 147 -8.81 15.46 -2.90
CA ILE A 147 -8.61 14.24 -2.10
C ILE A 147 -9.97 13.61 -1.77
N LEU A 148 -10.03 12.27 -1.74
CA LEU A 148 -11.15 11.47 -1.28
C LEU A 148 -10.74 10.71 -0.02
N ILE A 149 -11.63 10.56 0.94
CA ILE A 149 -11.33 9.87 2.21
C ILE A 149 -12.33 8.74 2.43
N ASP A 150 -11.87 7.53 2.75
CA ASP A 150 -12.75 6.45 3.20
C ASP A 150 -12.12 5.77 4.42
N ILE A 151 -12.77 5.88 5.58
CA ILE A 151 -12.25 5.37 6.84
C ILE A 151 -13.31 4.59 7.61
N HIS A 152 -12.94 3.41 8.07
CA HIS A 152 -13.81 2.52 8.83
C HIS A 152 -13.22 2.23 10.21
N LEU A 153 -14.08 2.26 11.23
CA LEU A 153 -13.71 2.04 12.63
C LEU A 153 -14.41 0.79 13.16
N SER A 154 -13.73 -0.01 13.97
CA SER A 154 -14.38 -1.08 14.75
C SER A 154 -15.26 -0.49 15.86
N ASP A 155 -16.14 -1.32 16.42
CA ASP A 155 -17.21 -0.84 17.30
C ASP A 155 -16.73 -0.14 18.57
N ASP A 156 -15.63 -0.61 19.14
CA ASP A 156 -15.10 -0.06 20.41
C ASP A 156 -14.05 1.04 20.18
N SER A 157 -13.78 1.43 18.93
CA SER A 157 -12.85 2.53 18.62
C SER A 157 -13.37 3.85 19.19
N ASP A 158 -12.49 4.60 19.87
CA ASP A 158 -12.79 5.96 20.27
C ASP A 158 -12.98 6.87 19.04
N VAL A 159 -14.05 7.66 19.02
CA VAL A 159 -14.34 8.57 17.89
C VAL A 159 -13.27 9.65 17.69
N GLY A 160 -12.47 9.95 18.71
CA GLY A 160 -11.27 10.79 18.61
C GLY A 160 -10.24 10.22 17.63
N MET A 161 -10.22 8.91 17.38
CA MET A 161 -9.35 8.33 16.35
C MET A 161 -9.72 8.82 14.94
N LEU A 162 -11.01 9.05 14.67
CA LEU A 162 -11.46 9.63 13.41
C LEU A 162 -10.97 11.07 13.26
N LEU A 163 -11.12 11.88 14.32
CA LEU A 163 -10.68 13.28 14.32
C LEU A 163 -9.16 13.40 14.15
N ASP A 164 -8.41 12.52 14.82
CA ASP A 164 -6.95 12.48 14.75
C ASP A 164 -6.47 12.03 13.36
N PHE A 165 -7.14 11.05 12.75
CA PHE A 165 -6.90 10.66 11.37
C PHE A 165 -7.13 11.81 10.38
N GLU A 166 -8.28 12.47 10.48
CA GLU A 166 -8.64 13.62 9.64
C GLU A 166 -7.62 14.76 9.78
N ALA A 167 -7.16 15.03 11.00
CA ALA A 167 -6.10 16.03 11.24
C ALA A 167 -4.78 15.66 10.52
N GLY A 168 -4.44 14.37 10.46
CA GLY A 168 -3.31 13.86 9.68
C GLY A 168 -3.49 14.12 8.17
N VAL A 169 -4.68 13.87 7.64
CA VAL A 169 -5.02 14.15 6.23
C VAL A 169 -4.93 15.65 5.93
N LEU A 170 -5.60 16.49 6.73
CA LEU A 170 -5.64 17.94 6.57
C LEU A 170 -4.25 18.56 6.62
N SER A 171 -3.36 18.05 7.48
CA SER A 171 -1.97 18.53 7.59
C SER A 171 -1.22 18.47 6.25
N VAL A 172 -1.47 17.43 5.44
CA VAL A 172 -0.87 17.31 4.10
C VAL A 172 -1.66 18.13 3.08
N ALA A 173 -2.99 18.01 3.09
CA ALA A 173 -3.88 18.68 2.15
C ALA A 173 -3.71 20.21 2.17
N GLU A 174 -3.73 20.82 3.37
CA GLU A 174 -3.55 22.26 3.55
C GLU A 174 -2.14 22.71 3.18
N SER A 175 -1.10 21.91 3.46
CA SER A 175 0.28 22.25 3.11
C SER A 175 0.51 22.44 1.61
N LEU A 176 -0.33 21.79 0.78
CA LEU A 176 -0.30 21.88 -0.68
C LEU A 176 -1.48 22.67 -1.27
N ASN A 177 -2.38 23.20 -0.44
CA ASN A 177 -3.64 23.84 -0.84
C ASN A 177 -4.50 22.94 -1.75
N VAL A 178 -4.63 21.66 -1.39
CA VAL A 178 -5.45 20.67 -2.10
C VAL A 178 -6.74 20.45 -1.31
N PRO A 179 -7.93 20.65 -1.92
CA PRO A 179 -9.19 20.50 -1.19
C PRO A 179 -9.56 19.02 -0.99
N ILE A 180 -10.30 18.74 0.08
CA ILE A 180 -11.03 17.48 0.23
C ILE A 180 -12.31 17.58 -0.61
N LEU A 181 -12.55 16.60 -1.48
CA LEU A 181 -13.71 16.58 -2.39
C LEU A 181 -14.88 15.78 -1.84
N SER A 182 -14.60 14.67 -1.16
CA SER A 182 -15.62 13.79 -0.60
C SER A 182 -15.03 12.87 0.47
N GLY A 183 -15.89 12.32 1.31
CA GLY A 183 -15.53 11.40 2.37
C GLY A 183 -16.60 10.34 2.63
N SER A 184 -16.19 9.20 3.18
CA SER A 184 -17.05 8.12 3.66
C SER A 184 -16.54 7.64 5.03
N THR A 185 -17.48 7.34 5.93
CA THR A 185 -17.17 6.81 7.26
C THR A 185 -18.15 5.70 7.60
N LEU A 186 -17.61 4.53 7.97
CA LEU A 186 -18.40 3.36 8.33
C LEU A 186 -17.91 2.70 9.62
N ARG A 187 -18.82 2.00 10.31
CA ARG A 187 -18.45 1.07 11.38
C ARG A 187 -18.22 -0.30 10.76
N ILE A 188 -17.03 -0.88 10.94
CA ILE A 188 -16.66 -2.20 10.39
C ILE A 188 -17.60 -3.23 11.00
N GLY A 189 -18.45 -3.87 10.19
CA GLY A 189 -19.34 -4.96 10.63
C GLY A 189 -20.34 -4.62 11.73
N GLY A 190 -20.55 -3.33 12.04
CA GLY A 190 -21.43 -2.93 13.12
C GLY A 190 -20.97 -3.48 14.48
N ASP A 191 -21.89 -4.10 15.22
CA ASP A 191 -21.62 -4.71 16.54
C ASP A 191 -20.92 -6.08 16.43
N LEU A 192 -20.65 -6.59 15.21
CA LEU A 192 -19.99 -7.87 14.96
C LEU A 192 -18.46 -7.78 15.00
N VAL A 193 -17.88 -6.58 14.83
CA VAL A 193 -16.43 -6.39 14.86
C VAL A 193 -16.03 -5.47 16.00
N ILE A 194 -15.76 -6.10 17.15
CA ILE A 194 -15.38 -5.44 18.40
C ILE A 194 -13.86 -5.15 18.47
N GLY A 195 -13.44 -4.25 19.33
CA GLY A 195 -12.08 -3.73 19.46
C GLY A 195 -11.88 -2.39 18.74
N GLU A 196 -10.64 -1.91 18.71
CA GLU A 196 -10.34 -0.50 18.39
C GLU A 196 -9.63 -0.31 17.05
N ARG A 197 -9.61 -1.31 16.17
CA ARG A 197 -8.90 -1.19 14.89
C ARG A 197 -9.63 -0.25 13.95
N ILE A 198 -8.84 0.58 13.26
CA ILE A 198 -9.28 1.34 12.09
C ILE A 198 -8.71 0.72 10.80
N SER A 199 -9.45 0.89 9.71
CA SER A 199 -9.10 0.54 8.34
C SER A 199 -9.57 1.65 7.41
N GLY A 200 -9.09 1.67 6.16
CA GLY A 200 -9.49 2.68 5.19
C GLY A 200 -8.36 3.08 4.27
N GLY A 201 -8.53 4.21 3.58
CA GLY A 201 -7.56 4.78 2.69
C GLY A 201 -7.89 6.21 2.30
N VAL A 202 -6.95 6.81 1.57
CA VAL A 202 -7.07 8.13 0.99
C VAL A 202 -6.92 7.99 -0.52
N GLY A 203 -7.76 8.68 -1.28
CA GLY A 203 -7.68 8.79 -2.73
C GLY A 203 -7.21 10.18 -3.13
N ALA A 204 -6.43 10.29 -4.19
CA ALA A 204 -6.02 11.56 -4.76
C ALA A 204 -6.43 11.63 -6.23
N ILE A 205 -6.92 12.81 -6.64
CA ILE A 205 -7.25 13.12 -8.03
C ILE A 205 -6.37 14.28 -8.47
N GLY A 206 -5.77 14.15 -9.65
CA GLY A 206 -4.99 15.20 -10.30
C GLY A 206 -5.29 15.33 -11.77
N VAL A 207 -4.72 16.36 -12.39
CA VAL A 207 -4.79 16.57 -13.84
C VAL A 207 -3.39 16.78 -14.38
N ILE A 208 -3.09 16.21 -15.54
CA ILE A 208 -1.85 16.49 -16.25
C ILE A 208 -1.82 17.97 -16.62
N HIS A 209 -0.73 18.65 -16.25
CA HIS A 209 -0.57 20.07 -16.56
C HIS A 209 0.46 20.33 -17.66
N LYS A 210 1.66 19.76 -17.56
CA LYS A 210 2.77 20.02 -18.50
C LYS A 210 3.19 18.76 -19.26
N LYS A 211 3.57 17.72 -18.52
CA LYS A 211 4.09 16.46 -19.07
C LYS A 211 3.65 15.30 -18.20
N TYR A 212 3.31 14.18 -18.84
CA TYR A 212 3.10 12.91 -18.18
C TYR A 212 4.43 12.15 -18.06
N PHE A 213 4.79 11.73 -16.86
CA PHE A 213 6.03 11.01 -16.57
C PHE A 213 5.76 9.50 -16.46
N GLY A 214 5.53 8.85 -17.60
CA GLY A 214 5.28 7.40 -17.65
C GLY A 214 6.57 6.56 -17.63
N ARG A 215 6.49 5.34 -17.07
CA ARG A 215 7.61 4.38 -17.07
C ARG A 215 8.07 4.00 -18.49
N ASN A 216 7.18 4.06 -19.48
CA ASN A 216 7.49 3.79 -20.89
C ASN A 216 8.46 4.78 -21.53
N SER A 217 8.67 5.96 -20.91
CA SER A 217 9.64 6.95 -21.39
C SER A 217 11.08 6.61 -21.01
N ILE A 218 11.29 5.62 -20.13
CA ILE A 218 12.62 5.22 -19.64
C ILE A 218 13.37 4.47 -20.74
N LYS A 219 14.62 4.86 -20.98
CA LYS A 219 15.49 4.30 -22.02
C LYS A 219 16.85 3.92 -21.46
N GLN A 220 17.53 3.03 -22.17
CA GLN A 220 18.92 2.66 -21.87
C GLN A 220 19.83 3.90 -21.88
N ASN A 221 20.83 3.89 -21.01
CA ASN A 221 21.86 4.91 -20.79
C ASN A 221 21.41 6.17 -20.03
N MET A 222 20.11 6.31 -19.71
CA MET A 222 19.63 7.37 -18.83
C MET A 222 20.27 7.27 -17.45
N ASP A 223 20.58 8.42 -16.87
CA ASP A 223 20.98 8.54 -15.48
C ASP A 223 19.77 8.33 -14.56
N ILE A 224 20.01 7.71 -13.41
CA ILE A 224 19.04 7.53 -12.34
C ILE A 224 19.39 8.53 -11.24
N VAL A 225 18.66 9.63 -11.18
CA VAL A 225 18.77 10.61 -10.10
C VAL A 225 17.82 10.22 -8.98
N MET A 226 18.29 10.19 -7.74
CA MET A 226 17.46 9.94 -6.57
C MET A 226 17.53 11.12 -5.61
N THR A 227 16.41 11.48 -4.98
CA THR A 227 16.36 12.46 -3.89
C THR A 227 16.52 11.82 -2.52
N GLU A 228 16.91 12.62 -1.53
CA GLU A 228 16.94 12.17 -0.14
C GLU A 228 15.55 11.74 0.35
N GLY A 229 15.48 10.57 0.98
CA GLY A 229 14.26 9.97 1.53
C GLY A 229 14.32 9.82 3.04
N SER A 230 13.21 10.06 3.72
CA SER A 230 13.07 9.85 5.19
C SER A 230 12.05 8.76 5.53
N GLY A 231 11.43 8.14 4.51
CA GLY A 231 10.39 7.14 4.65
C GLY A 231 9.03 7.69 5.09
N GLY A 232 8.01 6.85 4.93
CA GLY A 232 6.65 7.12 5.36
C GLY A 232 6.15 6.16 6.44
N GLY A 233 4.93 5.68 6.28
CA GLY A 233 4.28 4.81 7.25
C GLY A 233 5.08 3.55 7.60
N THR A 234 5.85 3.02 6.65
CA THR A 234 6.75 1.87 6.87
C THR A 234 7.89 2.20 7.85
N ILE A 235 8.58 3.33 7.68
CA ILE A 235 9.65 3.76 8.59
C ILE A 235 9.07 4.20 9.93
N ALA A 236 7.94 4.92 9.94
CA ALA A 236 7.25 5.30 11.18
C ALA A 236 6.85 4.06 12.00
N THR A 237 6.30 3.05 11.34
CA THR A 237 5.97 1.76 11.96
C THR A 237 7.22 1.06 12.49
N THR A 238 8.29 1.03 11.70
CA THR A 238 9.57 0.43 12.10
C THR A 238 10.08 1.08 13.38
N ALA A 239 10.09 2.41 13.42
CA ALA A 239 10.52 3.21 14.55
C ALA A 239 9.70 2.89 15.82
N ILE A 240 8.37 3.00 15.73
CA ILE A 240 7.45 2.79 16.85
C ILE A 240 7.62 1.38 17.46
N TYR A 241 7.58 0.34 16.63
CA TYR A 241 7.57 -1.04 17.14
C TYR A 241 8.93 -1.62 17.48
N ASN A 242 10.03 -0.88 17.24
CA ASN A 242 11.36 -1.24 17.70
C ASN A 242 11.92 -0.25 18.76
N GLY A 243 11.14 0.76 19.19
CA GLY A 243 11.52 1.68 20.26
C GLY A 243 12.33 2.92 19.85
N TYR A 244 12.42 3.24 18.56
CA TYR A 244 13.16 4.39 18.01
C TYR A 244 12.24 5.60 17.79
N TYR A 245 11.54 6.04 18.83
CA TYR A 245 10.44 7.00 18.72
C TYR A 245 10.84 8.38 18.14
N ASP A 246 12.10 8.78 18.31
CA ASP A 246 12.64 10.02 17.78
C ASP A 246 12.71 10.04 16.24
N VAL A 247 12.86 8.87 15.61
CA VAL A 247 12.87 8.72 14.14
C VAL A 247 11.51 9.02 13.53
N VAL A 248 10.40 8.85 14.26
CA VAL A 248 9.04 9.13 13.76
C VAL A 248 8.92 10.57 13.25
N ARG A 249 9.55 11.53 13.93
CA ARG A 249 9.52 12.94 13.52
C ARG A 249 10.20 13.19 12.18
N GLU A 250 11.20 12.40 11.82
CA GLU A 250 11.88 12.51 10.52
C GLU A 250 10.95 12.09 9.37
N THR A 251 9.97 11.22 9.65
CA THR A 251 8.99 10.76 8.64
C THR A 251 7.90 11.80 8.36
N ILE A 252 7.72 12.81 9.22
CA ILE A 252 6.75 13.90 9.04
C ILE A 252 7.35 14.97 8.13
N SER A 253 7.34 14.68 6.84
CA SER A 253 7.93 15.48 5.78
C SER A 253 7.08 15.39 4.52
N ILE A 254 7.06 16.47 3.74
CA ILE A 254 6.41 16.56 2.41
C ILE A 254 7.44 16.87 1.30
N LYS A 255 8.74 16.70 1.58
CA LYS A 255 9.83 17.02 0.62
C LYS A 255 9.69 16.27 -0.70
N ASP A 256 9.17 15.05 -0.67
CA ASP A 256 8.85 14.23 -1.85
C ASP A 256 7.77 14.90 -2.72
N LEU A 257 6.68 15.38 -2.13
CA LEU A 257 5.63 16.11 -2.83
C LEU A 257 6.13 17.44 -3.40
N ILE A 258 6.93 18.18 -2.61
CA ILE A 258 7.55 19.43 -3.06
C ILE A 258 8.52 19.18 -4.23
N THR A 259 9.27 18.08 -4.19
CA THR A 259 10.13 17.65 -5.31
C THR A 259 9.31 17.41 -6.56
N CYS A 260 8.23 16.63 -6.47
CA CYS A 260 7.36 16.34 -7.61
C CYS A 260 6.76 17.62 -8.21
N LYS A 261 6.35 18.57 -7.36
CA LYS A 261 5.85 19.88 -7.79
C LYS A 261 6.92 20.67 -8.57
N ILE A 262 8.12 20.82 -8.00
CA ILE A 262 9.23 21.55 -8.66
C ILE A 262 9.59 20.89 -10.00
N VAL A 263 9.67 19.56 -10.03
CA VAL A 263 9.99 18.83 -11.26
C VAL A 263 8.92 19.05 -12.33
N SER A 264 7.65 18.88 -11.98
CA SER A 264 6.53 19.00 -12.92
C SER A 264 6.25 20.43 -13.40
N GLU A 265 6.56 21.46 -12.59
CA GLU A 265 6.32 22.86 -12.94
C GLU A 265 7.54 23.54 -13.58
N GLU A 266 8.75 23.28 -13.08
CA GLU A 266 9.96 24.02 -13.46
C GLU A 266 11.00 23.19 -14.23
N MET A 267 10.90 21.86 -14.21
CA MET A 267 11.92 20.96 -14.78
C MET A 267 11.34 19.92 -15.75
N TYR A 268 10.09 20.09 -16.18
CA TYR A 268 9.37 19.07 -16.95
C TYR A 268 10.06 18.71 -18.28
N ASP A 269 10.76 19.67 -18.89
CA ASP A 269 11.54 19.45 -20.12
C ASP A 269 12.89 18.75 -19.89
N LEU A 270 13.37 18.68 -18.64
CA LEU A 270 14.66 18.06 -18.28
C LEU A 270 14.51 16.61 -17.83
N VAL A 271 13.28 16.13 -17.63
CA VAL A 271 12.97 14.83 -17.03
C VAL A 271 12.14 14.00 -17.99
N ASP A 272 12.56 12.78 -18.28
CA ASP A 272 11.86 11.86 -19.17
C ASP A 272 10.82 11.03 -18.44
N SER A 273 11.15 10.58 -17.23
CA SER A 273 10.26 9.81 -16.36
C SER A 273 10.58 10.07 -14.89
N MET A 274 9.58 9.91 -14.04
CA MET A 274 9.64 10.11 -12.61
C MET A 274 8.78 9.05 -11.92
N THR A 275 9.31 8.52 -10.82
CA THR A 275 8.66 7.51 -9.97
C THR A 275 9.21 7.68 -8.55
N ASP A 276 8.84 6.81 -7.63
CA ASP A 276 9.24 6.84 -6.23
C ASP A 276 9.75 5.48 -5.74
N VAL A 277 10.44 5.51 -4.58
CA VAL A 277 10.92 4.33 -3.87
C VAL A 277 10.00 4.05 -2.69
N THR A 278 8.91 3.34 -2.95
CA THR A 278 7.85 3.07 -1.97
C THR A 278 7.85 1.62 -1.48
N ASN A 279 6.69 1.00 -1.24
CA ASN A 279 6.62 -0.32 -0.65
C ASN A 279 7.27 -1.37 -1.57
N GLY A 280 8.08 -2.26 -0.99
CA GLY A 280 8.96 -3.17 -1.74
C GLY A 280 10.28 -2.52 -2.22
N GLY A 281 10.44 -1.21 -1.99
CA GLY A 281 11.68 -0.45 -2.21
C GLY A 281 12.12 -0.40 -3.67
N ILE A 282 13.40 -0.09 -3.88
CA ILE A 282 13.96 0.04 -5.23
C ILE A 282 13.92 -1.29 -6.01
N ARG A 283 13.82 -2.42 -5.31
CA ARG A 283 13.61 -3.73 -5.93
C ARG A 283 12.24 -3.83 -6.60
N ALA A 284 11.17 -3.38 -5.94
CA ALA A 284 9.84 -3.35 -6.54
C ALA A 284 9.82 -2.39 -7.74
N THR A 285 10.34 -1.17 -7.56
CA THR A 285 10.43 -0.19 -8.66
C THR A 285 11.17 -0.75 -9.88
N ALA A 286 12.26 -1.49 -9.68
CA ALA A 286 13.00 -2.11 -10.76
C ALA A 286 12.24 -3.23 -11.47
N ASN A 287 11.39 -3.98 -10.76
CA ASN A 287 10.54 -5.02 -11.36
C ASN A 287 9.40 -4.43 -12.20
N GLU A 288 9.02 -3.18 -11.96
CA GLU A 288 7.94 -2.48 -12.67
C GLU A 288 8.42 -1.74 -13.94
N LEU A 289 9.72 -1.80 -14.24
CA LEU A 289 10.29 -1.20 -15.45
C LEU A 289 9.89 -1.96 -16.72
N PRO A 290 10.05 -1.32 -17.91
CA PRO A 290 9.99 -2.04 -19.17
C PRO A 290 10.88 -3.29 -19.16
N GLU A 291 10.34 -4.43 -19.61
CA GLU A 291 10.98 -5.75 -19.47
C GLU A 291 12.38 -5.83 -20.09
N ASN A 292 12.66 -5.00 -21.09
CA ASN A 292 13.94 -4.93 -21.80
C ASN A 292 15.02 -4.12 -21.05
N LEU A 293 14.76 -3.64 -19.84
CA LEU A 293 15.66 -2.79 -19.06
C LEU A 293 15.97 -3.35 -17.67
N SER A 294 17.05 -2.83 -17.08
CA SER A 294 17.42 -3.03 -15.67
C SER A 294 18.04 -1.76 -15.10
N LEU A 295 18.00 -1.61 -13.77
CA LEU A 295 18.70 -0.54 -13.07
C LEU A 295 20.05 -1.05 -12.56
N ALA A 296 21.13 -0.35 -12.90
CA ALA A 296 22.44 -0.58 -12.32
C ALA A 296 22.76 0.54 -11.33
N ILE A 297 22.77 0.22 -10.03
CA ILE A 297 22.89 1.21 -8.96
C ILE A 297 24.20 1.09 -8.16
N ASN A 298 24.74 2.22 -7.75
CA ASN A 298 25.77 2.34 -6.74
C ASN A 298 25.10 2.33 -5.35
N THR A 299 25.31 1.25 -4.61
CA THR A 299 24.67 1.04 -3.30
C THR A 299 25.08 2.07 -2.27
N GLU A 300 26.33 2.52 -2.25
CA GLU A 300 26.79 3.54 -1.30
C GLU A 300 26.10 4.89 -1.55
N SER A 301 25.94 5.26 -2.82
CA SER A 301 25.25 6.49 -3.24
C SER A 301 23.77 6.44 -2.88
N PHE A 302 23.14 5.28 -3.07
CA PHE A 302 21.77 5.03 -2.60
C PHE A 302 21.65 5.23 -1.09
N LEU A 303 22.55 4.63 -0.29
CA LEU A 303 22.51 4.73 1.18
C LEU A 303 22.76 6.17 1.68
N ARG A 304 23.63 6.95 1.02
CA ARG A 304 23.89 8.36 1.38
C ARG A 304 22.66 9.26 1.26
N LEU A 305 21.69 8.89 0.44
CA LEU A 305 20.44 9.61 0.22
C LEU A 305 19.31 9.14 1.15
N ILE A 306 19.63 8.42 2.22
CA ILE A 306 18.66 8.08 3.26
C ILE A 306 18.92 8.98 4.46
N ASN A 307 17.87 9.54 5.05
CA ASN A 307 17.97 10.33 6.27
C ASN A 307 18.85 9.60 7.30
N ARG A 308 19.84 10.30 7.84
CA ARG A 308 20.87 9.69 8.67
C ARG A 308 20.33 8.95 9.90
N LYS A 309 19.29 9.49 10.57
CA LYS A 309 18.69 8.81 11.73
C LYS A 309 17.95 7.55 11.32
N VAL A 310 17.23 7.62 10.19
CA VAL A 310 16.55 6.46 9.59
C VAL A 310 17.57 5.38 9.23
N LEU A 311 18.64 5.74 8.51
CA LEU A 311 19.68 4.80 8.11
C LEU A 311 20.37 4.15 9.31
N ASN A 312 20.70 4.93 10.35
CA ASN A 312 21.30 4.40 11.58
C ASN A 312 20.38 3.37 12.25
N MET A 313 19.09 3.69 12.41
CA MET A 313 18.09 2.77 12.95
C MET A 313 18.02 1.48 12.12
N LEU A 314 17.94 1.58 10.80
CA LEU A 314 17.86 0.40 9.92
C LEU A 314 19.11 -0.48 10.04
N ASN A 315 20.29 0.12 10.14
CA ASN A 315 21.56 -0.60 10.30
C ASN A 315 21.65 -1.32 11.65
N GLU A 316 21.31 -0.65 12.76
CA GLU A 316 21.29 -1.25 14.10
C GLU A 316 20.30 -2.42 14.17
N LEU A 317 19.15 -2.28 13.52
CA LEU A 317 18.13 -3.32 13.45
C LEU A 317 18.44 -4.39 12.40
N GLN A 318 19.50 -4.25 11.62
CA GLN A 318 19.88 -5.13 10.50
C GLN A 318 18.74 -5.34 9.50
N ILE A 319 18.01 -4.27 9.18
CA ILE A 319 16.90 -4.31 8.23
C ILE A 319 17.40 -3.97 6.83
N ASP A 320 17.10 -4.85 5.88
CA ASP A 320 17.45 -4.66 4.48
C ASP A 320 16.65 -3.53 3.83
N VAL A 321 17.34 -2.42 3.55
CA VAL A 321 16.73 -1.18 3.07
C VAL A 321 16.33 -1.18 1.59
N PHE A 322 16.92 -2.05 0.76
CA PHE A 322 16.60 -2.09 -0.67
C PHE A 322 15.18 -2.61 -0.95
N GLY A 323 14.58 -3.28 0.03
CA GLY A 323 13.19 -3.75 0.00
C GLY A 323 12.20 -2.88 0.79
N LEU A 324 12.59 -1.66 1.20
CA LEU A 324 11.77 -0.76 2.01
C LEU A 324 11.37 0.53 1.29
N SER A 325 10.20 1.05 1.70
CA SER A 325 9.76 2.41 1.38
C SER A 325 10.61 3.43 2.12
N ILE A 326 11.44 4.16 1.37
CA ILE A 326 12.19 5.32 1.87
C ILE A 326 11.61 6.65 1.38
N ASP A 327 10.58 6.60 0.53
CA ASP A 327 9.81 7.74 0.04
C ASP A 327 10.71 8.78 -0.68
N SER A 328 11.77 8.28 -1.33
CA SER A 328 12.61 9.03 -2.26
C SER A 328 11.96 9.12 -3.63
N ILE A 329 12.23 10.19 -4.38
CA ILE A 329 11.84 10.31 -5.78
C ILE A 329 12.99 9.84 -6.67
N LEU A 330 12.67 9.00 -7.67
CA LEU A 330 13.55 8.58 -8.74
C LEU A 330 13.20 9.33 -10.02
N ILE A 331 14.22 9.91 -10.65
CA ILE A 331 14.11 10.72 -11.85
C ILE A 331 15.04 10.13 -12.91
N PHE A 332 14.50 9.87 -14.09
CA PHE A 332 15.23 9.34 -15.24
C PHE A 332 15.43 10.45 -16.28
N THR A 333 16.68 10.65 -16.69
CA THR A 333 17.07 11.73 -17.61
C THR A 333 18.43 11.44 -18.24
N ASP A 334 18.68 12.00 -19.43
CA ASP A 334 20.01 11.98 -20.07
C ASP A 334 20.95 13.09 -19.54
N ILE A 335 20.44 14.04 -18.74
CA ILE A 335 21.16 15.20 -18.22
C ILE A 335 21.19 15.23 -16.69
N GLY A 336 21.53 14.09 -16.07
CA GLY A 336 21.45 13.88 -14.62
C GLY A 336 22.16 14.95 -13.78
N ASN A 337 23.33 15.41 -14.21
CA ASN A 337 24.09 16.45 -13.48
C ASN A 337 23.35 17.81 -13.43
N GLU A 338 22.67 18.18 -14.51
CA GLU A 338 21.90 19.43 -14.56
C GLU A 338 20.68 19.33 -13.64
N VAL A 339 19.98 18.20 -13.67
CA VAL A 339 18.83 17.93 -12.79
C VAL A 339 19.27 17.96 -11.31
N VAL A 340 20.37 17.30 -10.95
CA VAL A 340 20.91 17.32 -9.58
C VAL A 340 21.26 18.75 -9.14
N SER A 341 21.94 19.52 -10.00
CA SER A 341 22.29 20.91 -9.70
C SER A 341 21.06 21.77 -9.42
N LYS A 342 20.03 21.63 -10.27
CA LYS A 342 18.78 22.39 -10.14
C LYS A 342 18.00 21.99 -8.88
N LEU A 343 17.91 20.71 -8.56
CA LEU A 343 17.29 20.23 -7.31
C LEU A 343 18.03 20.77 -6.08
N LYS A 344 19.36 20.71 -6.06
CA LYS A 344 20.17 21.25 -4.96
C LYS A 344 20.00 22.76 -4.80
N SER A 345 19.89 23.50 -5.90
CA SER A 345 19.61 24.95 -5.87
C SER A 345 18.27 25.30 -5.20
N LYS A 346 17.33 24.34 -5.17
CA LYS A 346 16.01 24.43 -4.52
C LYS A 346 15.99 23.83 -3.11
N GLY A 347 17.15 23.44 -2.57
CA GLY A 347 17.27 22.84 -1.24
C GLY A 347 16.91 21.35 -1.18
N ILE A 348 16.80 20.68 -2.33
CA ILE A 348 16.53 19.23 -2.41
C ILE A 348 17.87 18.50 -2.58
N ASN A 349 18.24 17.71 -1.57
CA ASN A 349 19.41 16.85 -1.67
C ASN A 349 19.13 15.70 -2.66
N ALA A 350 20.02 15.53 -3.63
CA ALA A 350 19.90 14.53 -4.69
C ALA A 350 21.29 14.13 -5.23
N GLU A 351 21.39 12.91 -5.76
CA GLU A 351 22.61 12.38 -6.39
C GLU A 351 22.22 11.44 -7.54
N ILE A 352 23.11 11.26 -8.52
CA ILE A 352 22.98 10.18 -9.49
C ILE A 352 23.38 8.89 -8.77
N ILE A 353 22.45 7.95 -8.65
CA ILE A 353 22.69 6.67 -7.98
C ILE A 353 23.04 5.56 -8.95
N GLY A 354 22.95 5.78 -10.26
CA GLY A 354 23.14 4.71 -11.23
C GLY A 354 22.73 5.08 -12.64
N LYS A 355 22.63 4.05 -13.48
CA LYS A 355 22.18 4.15 -14.88
C LYS A 355 21.20 3.06 -15.25
N VAL A 356 20.35 3.36 -16.22
CA VAL A 356 19.49 2.36 -16.88
C VAL A 356 20.33 1.57 -17.88
N VAL A 357 20.31 0.26 -17.78
CA VAL A 357 21.06 -0.65 -18.65
C VAL A 357 20.10 -1.58 -19.41
N GLN A 358 20.61 -2.22 -20.47
CA GLN A 358 19.89 -3.30 -21.14
C GLN A 358 19.59 -4.42 -20.14
N ARG A 359 18.46 -5.11 -20.31
CA ARG A 359 18.01 -6.21 -19.43
C ARG A 359 19.14 -7.16 -19.07
N GLN A 360 19.33 -7.35 -17.77
CA GLN A 360 20.21 -8.36 -17.19
C GLN A 360 19.37 -9.52 -16.62
N ASP A 361 20.05 -10.51 -16.03
CA ASP A 361 19.40 -11.63 -15.34
C ASP A 361 18.49 -11.17 -14.18
N SER A 362 18.72 -9.96 -13.65
CA SER A 362 17.89 -9.34 -12.62
C SER A 362 17.48 -7.93 -13.02
N PRO A 363 16.23 -7.49 -12.73
CA PRO A 363 15.80 -6.11 -12.97
C PRO A 363 16.63 -5.06 -12.23
N LEU A 364 17.25 -5.43 -11.11
CA LEU A 364 18.09 -4.56 -10.31
C LEU A 364 19.45 -5.23 -10.06
N ILE A 365 20.52 -4.53 -10.42
CA ILE A 365 21.90 -4.96 -10.18
C ILE A 365 22.70 -3.85 -9.51
N THR A 366 23.76 -4.21 -8.81
CA THR A 366 24.77 -3.24 -8.39
C THR A 366 25.58 -2.76 -9.60
N SER A 367 26.34 -1.67 -9.45
CA SER A 367 27.31 -1.23 -10.47
C SER A 367 28.36 -2.27 -10.83
N GLU A 368 28.58 -3.28 -9.96
CA GLU A 368 29.47 -4.42 -10.20
C GLU A 368 28.76 -5.61 -10.91
N GLY A 369 27.47 -5.48 -11.23
CA GLY A 369 26.69 -6.54 -11.87
C GLY A 369 26.09 -7.58 -10.91
N LYS A 370 26.17 -7.38 -9.58
CA LYS A 370 25.58 -8.32 -8.62
C LYS A 370 24.06 -8.12 -8.54
N PRO A 371 23.24 -9.18 -8.63
CA PRO A 371 21.79 -9.05 -8.57
C PRO A 371 21.30 -8.67 -7.17
N LEU A 372 20.30 -7.78 -7.12
CA LEU A 372 19.58 -7.40 -5.90
C LEU A 372 18.15 -7.93 -5.98
N ILE A 373 17.99 -9.20 -5.59
CA ILE A 373 16.78 -9.98 -5.82
C ILE A 373 15.63 -9.56 -4.90
N MET A 374 14.41 -9.54 -5.44
CA MET A 374 13.18 -9.30 -4.69
C MET A 374 12.79 -10.55 -3.89
N ASN A 375 12.43 -10.35 -2.63
CA ASN A 375 11.99 -11.41 -1.74
C ASN A 375 10.49 -11.74 -1.97
N PHE A 376 10.03 -12.86 -1.42
CA PHE A 376 8.62 -13.26 -1.50
C PHE A 376 7.68 -12.23 -0.84
N ARG A 377 8.14 -11.64 0.27
CA ARG A 377 7.57 -10.49 0.99
C ARG A 377 8.61 -9.38 1.07
N GLU A 378 8.16 -8.16 1.33
CA GLU A 378 9.04 -7.04 1.70
C GLU A 378 9.92 -7.35 2.92
N SER A 379 10.94 -6.52 3.12
CA SER A 379 11.85 -6.63 4.27
C SER A 379 11.10 -6.63 5.61
N ALA A 380 11.47 -7.53 6.51
CA ALA A 380 10.80 -7.66 7.81
C ALA A 380 11.26 -6.57 8.78
N TYR A 381 10.46 -5.50 8.92
CA TYR A 381 10.85 -4.31 9.68
C TYR A 381 10.21 -4.15 11.07
N THR A 382 9.31 -5.06 11.47
CA THR A 382 8.75 -5.08 12.84
C THR A 382 9.06 -6.42 13.52
N PRO A 383 9.07 -6.48 14.88
CA PRO A 383 9.28 -7.74 15.59
C PRO A 383 8.33 -8.87 15.14
N VAL A 384 7.05 -8.57 14.96
CA VAL A 384 6.05 -9.56 14.49
C VAL A 384 6.36 -10.02 13.06
N LYS A 385 6.73 -9.10 12.15
CA LYS A 385 7.10 -9.47 10.78
C LYS A 385 8.36 -10.34 10.75
N ARG A 386 9.33 -10.14 11.64
CA ARG A 386 10.55 -10.96 11.70
C ARG A 386 10.27 -12.41 12.10
N VAL A 387 9.27 -12.66 12.95
CA VAL A 387 8.88 -14.01 13.36
C VAL A 387 8.39 -14.85 12.18
N ILE A 388 7.55 -14.27 11.32
CA ILE A 388 7.06 -14.95 10.10
C ILE A 388 8.10 -14.89 8.97
N GLY A 389 8.84 -13.79 8.89
CA GLY A 389 9.84 -13.55 7.87
C GLY A 389 9.25 -13.67 6.46
N ASN A 390 9.95 -14.42 5.60
CA ASN A 390 9.53 -14.72 4.23
C ASN A 390 8.82 -16.08 4.10
N TYR A 391 8.41 -16.70 5.22
CA TYR A 391 7.77 -18.01 5.19
C TYR A 391 6.42 -17.96 4.45
N SER A 392 6.22 -18.99 3.62
CA SER A 392 4.95 -19.38 3.02
C SER A 392 4.88 -20.90 3.01
N PRO A 393 3.75 -21.51 3.43
CA PRO A 393 3.55 -22.96 3.30
C PRO A 393 3.28 -23.38 1.84
N LEU A 394 3.08 -22.42 0.93
CA LEU A 394 2.70 -22.64 -0.46
C LEU A 394 3.84 -22.20 -1.40
N SER A 395 4.04 -22.94 -2.48
CA SER A 395 4.91 -22.49 -3.57
C SER A 395 4.23 -21.41 -4.42
N ILE A 396 5.03 -20.66 -5.18
CA ILE A 396 4.52 -19.70 -6.17
C ILE A 396 3.58 -20.40 -7.18
N GLY A 397 3.89 -21.64 -7.57
CA GLY A 397 3.08 -22.44 -8.47
C GLY A 397 1.70 -22.77 -7.89
N ASP A 398 1.65 -23.13 -6.60
CA ASP A 398 0.40 -23.44 -5.90
C ASP A 398 -0.51 -22.20 -5.82
N ILE A 399 0.07 -21.06 -5.47
CA ILE A 399 -0.65 -19.77 -5.40
C ILE A 399 -1.23 -19.42 -6.77
N ARG A 400 -0.43 -19.48 -7.84
CA ARG A 400 -0.87 -19.19 -9.20
C ARG A 400 -2.02 -20.09 -9.64
N LYS A 401 -1.89 -21.41 -9.41
CA LYS A 401 -2.92 -22.38 -9.78
C LYS A 401 -4.24 -22.14 -9.04
N ALA A 402 -4.17 -21.85 -7.74
CA ALA A 402 -5.35 -21.55 -6.94
C ALA A 402 -6.06 -20.27 -7.40
N LEU A 403 -5.28 -19.21 -7.71
CA LEU A 403 -5.83 -17.95 -8.21
C LEU A 403 -6.44 -18.10 -9.62
N GLU A 404 -5.83 -18.87 -10.52
CA GLU A 404 -6.38 -19.12 -11.86
C GLU A 404 -7.77 -19.79 -11.79
N THR A 405 -7.89 -20.80 -10.91
CA THR A 405 -9.16 -21.52 -10.72
C THR A 405 -10.26 -20.60 -10.19
N SER A 406 -9.90 -19.67 -9.30
CA SER A 406 -10.83 -18.67 -8.75
C SER A 406 -11.20 -17.61 -9.79
N PHE A 407 -10.23 -17.17 -10.59
CA PHE A 407 -10.41 -16.17 -11.65
C PHE A 407 -11.52 -16.57 -12.64
N GLU A 408 -11.48 -17.80 -13.15
CA GLU A 408 -12.50 -18.30 -14.08
C GLU A 408 -13.91 -18.35 -13.44
N GLN A 409 -14.00 -18.71 -12.15
CA GLN A 409 -15.27 -18.71 -11.43
C GLN A 409 -15.84 -17.29 -11.22
N VAL A 410 -15.00 -16.33 -10.86
CA VAL A 410 -15.40 -14.93 -10.71
C VAL A 410 -15.85 -14.35 -12.05
N LYS A 411 -15.14 -14.68 -13.13
CA LYS A 411 -15.47 -14.20 -14.48
C LYS A 411 -16.83 -14.71 -14.96
N ASP A 412 -17.11 -16.01 -14.83
CA ASP A 412 -18.42 -16.59 -15.14
C ASP A 412 -19.55 -15.93 -14.32
N LYS A 413 -19.31 -15.69 -13.03
CA LYS A 413 -20.25 -15.00 -12.14
C LYS A 413 -20.54 -13.58 -12.61
N MET A 414 -19.50 -12.81 -12.94
CA MET A 414 -19.62 -11.44 -13.45
C MET A 414 -20.39 -11.40 -14.76
N GLU A 415 -20.07 -12.27 -15.72
CA GLU A 415 -20.74 -12.32 -17.02
C GLU A 415 -22.24 -12.65 -16.90
N LYS A 416 -22.61 -13.55 -15.98
CA LYS A 416 -24.02 -13.87 -15.70
C LYS A 416 -24.77 -12.68 -15.14
N VAL A 417 -24.21 -11.98 -14.14
CA VAL A 417 -24.83 -10.79 -13.56
C VAL A 417 -24.97 -9.68 -14.61
N LEU A 418 -23.94 -9.45 -15.43
CA LEU A 418 -23.99 -8.46 -16.51
C LEU A 418 -25.08 -8.76 -17.55
N LYS A 419 -25.36 -10.03 -17.85
CA LYS A 419 -26.48 -10.39 -18.74
C LYS A 419 -27.83 -9.95 -18.15
N THR A 420 -28.02 -10.16 -16.85
CA THR A 420 -29.24 -9.72 -16.16
C THR A 420 -29.36 -8.20 -16.12
N LEU A 421 -28.28 -7.49 -15.78
CA LEU A 421 -28.26 -6.02 -15.71
C LEU A 421 -28.42 -5.33 -17.07
N LYS A 422 -28.05 -5.97 -18.18
CA LYS A 422 -28.28 -5.45 -19.52
C LYS A 422 -29.70 -5.72 -20.05
N ALA A 423 -30.42 -6.63 -19.40
CA ALA A 423 -31.79 -6.98 -19.74
C ALA A 423 -32.83 -6.19 -18.91
N SER A 424 -32.41 -5.56 -17.81
CA SER A 424 -33.17 -4.56 -17.05
C SER A 424 -33.08 -3.19 -17.70
#